data_AF-A0AAE0EUX2-F1
#
_entry.id   AF-A0AAE0EUX2-F1
#
_cell.length_a   1.000
_cell.length_b   1.000
_cell.length_c   1.000
_cell.angle_alpha   90.00
_cell.angle_beta   90.00
_cell.angle_gamma   90.00
#
_symmetry.space_group_name_H-M   'P 1'
#
loop_
_entity.id
_entity.type
_entity.pdbx_description
1 polymer ?
#
loop_
_entity_poly.entity_id
_entity_poly.type
_entity_poly.pdbx_seq_one_letter_code
_entity_poly.pdbx_strand_id
1 'polypeptide(L)'
;MTDGLEIASEVILGKMSQPGRTCDHCGALPEKPLRICSNCRAARYCSRACQKASWKTHKKSCMTPPNVEFAPNTDTLSRPVLEAAKSPHSPQEFRRFEKIIRDPKQYPMADGTPLTNEMLADMHCALGDEQCLVHHNNAKAIKQYQNASNLSPSNPKPHVCMAVCYVQLNRTSDALKCYHAAYALDPTYKGVEDNLLDCYCTIGSTQRSKGDIEGACKTYRAGLETFPQDMTLNYNLGNALLHGGRLDEALVSYKAAEVAMKTRGFDKPHAYNKPTDGANVPRGIYENMAGVHFHKGDLHKALKMIKKAHHISPTPDTTERIQMLEEVIQERKGLADITNA
;
A
#
# COMPACT_ATOMS: atom_id res chain seq x y z
N MET A 1 -30.01 -9.01 -38.01
CA MET A 1 -29.61 -10.01 -36.98
C MET A 1 -28.28 -9.60 -36.33
N THR A 2 -28.16 -8.32 -35.95
CA THR A 2 -26.90 -7.69 -35.48
C THR A 2 -26.98 -7.24 -34.02
N ASP A 3 -28.20 -7.11 -33.48
CA ASP A 3 -28.41 -6.40 -32.20
C ASP A 3 -28.16 -7.30 -30.97
N GLY A 4 -28.22 -8.63 -31.11
CA GLY A 4 -28.01 -9.55 -29.98
C GLY A 4 -26.53 -9.73 -29.57
N LEU A 5 -25.60 -9.55 -30.52
CA LEU A 5 -24.16 -9.75 -30.33
C LEU A 5 -23.46 -8.52 -29.77
N GLU A 6 -23.91 -7.31 -30.13
CA GLU A 6 -23.46 -6.07 -29.49
C GLU A 6 -23.89 -6.02 -28.02
N ILE A 7 -25.12 -6.44 -27.70
CA ILE A 7 -25.62 -6.49 -26.31
C ILE A 7 -24.85 -7.53 -25.47
N ALA A 8 -24.54 -8.71 -26.01
CA ALA A 8 -23.73 -9.70 -25.30
C ALA A 8 -22.29 -9.20 -25.07
N SER A 9 -21.67 -8.58 -26.09
CA SER A 9 -20.35 -7.96 -25.97
C SER A 9 -20.34 -6.81 -24.97
N GLU A 10 -21.36 -5.94 -24.93
CA GLU A 10 -21.49 -4.86 -23.94
C GLU A 10 -21.78 -5.36 -22.52
N VAL A 11 -22.56 -6.42 -22.35
CA VAL A 11 -22.82 -7.06 -21.04
C VAL A 11 -21.56 -7.77 -20.52
N ILE A 12 -20.78 -8.40 -21.40
CA ILE A 12 -19.53 -9.09 -21.07
C ILE A 12 -18.39 -8.08 -20.83
N LEU A 13 -18.28 -7.03 -21.67
CA LEU A 13 -17.39 -5.89 -21.44
C LEU A 13 -17.78 -5.17 -20.14
N GLY A 14 -19.06 -4.95 -19.87
CA GLY A 14 -19.57 -4.28 -18.67
C GLY A 14 -19.32 -5.05 -17.36
N LYS A 15 -19.22 -6.38 -17.42
CA LYS A 15 -18.85 -7.24 -16.27
C LYS A 15 -17.34 -7.32 -16.05
N MET A 16 -16.53 -7.18 -17.10
CA MET A 16 -15.07 -7.34 -17.02
C MET A 16 -14.28 -6.03 -16.98
N SER A 17 -14.89 -4.88 -17.31
CA SER A 17 -14.13 -3.65 -17.59
C SER A 17 -13.98 -2.64 -16.44
N GLN A 18 -14.60 -2.75 -15.27
CA GLN A 18 -14.38 -1.72 -14.24
C GLN A 18 -14.68 -2.23 -12.84
N PRO A 19 -13.68 -2.40 -11.95
CA PRO A 19 -13.90 -2.30 -10.51
C PRO A 19 -14.31 -0.85 -10.19
N GLY A 20 -15.58 -0.51 -10.44
CA GLY A 20 -16.18 0.71 -9.93
C GLY A 20 -16.92 1.67 -10.84
N ARG A 21 -17.30 1.29 -12.07
CA ARG A 21 -18.14 2.16 -12.92
C ARG A 21 -19.55 1.62 -13.19
N THR A 22 -19.93 0.46 -12.69
CA THR A 22 -21.30 -0.05 -12.78
C THR A 22 -21.77 -0.48 -11.40
N CYS A 23 -23.08 -0.56 -11.20
CA CYS A 23 -23.62 -1.08 -9.95
C CYS A 23 -23.32 -2.57 -9.82
N ASP A 24 -22.65 -2.99 -8.73
CA ASP A 24 -22.29 -4.40 -8.48
C ASP A 24 -23.49 -5.33 -8.26
N HIS A 25 -24.70 -4.78 -8.14
CA HIS A 25 -25.92 -5.57 -8.04
C HIS A 25 -26.66 -5.69 -9.38
N CYS A 26 -26.99 -4.56 -10.01
CA CYS A 26 -27.86 -4.53 -11.19
C CYS A 26 -27.11 -4.30 -12.51
N GLY A 27 -25.80 -4.07 -12.47
CA GLY A 27 -24.98 -3.80 -13.66
C GLY A 27 -25.22 -2.43 -14.30
N ALA A 28 -26.14 -1.61 -13.78
CA ALA A 28 -26.49 -0.33 -14.38
C ALA A 28 -25.30 0.64 -14.41
N LEU A 29 -25.16 1.35 -15.53
CA LEU A 29 -24.26 2.50 -15.68
C LEU A 29 -24.77 3.68 -14.83
N PRO A 30 -23.90 4.37 -14.09
CA PRO A 30 -24.29 5.46 -13.22
C PRO A 30 -24.62 6.73 -14.02
N GLU A 31 -25.88 7.17 -13.97
CA GLU A 31 -26.23 8.58 -14.23
C GLU A 31 -25.74 9.50 -13.10
N LYS A 32 -25.41 8.94 -11.92
CA LYS A 32 -24.95 9.62 -10.70
C LYS A 32 -23.84 8.82 -10.01
N PRO A 33 -22.92 9.46 -9.24
CA PRO A 33 -21.83 8.75 -8.55
C PRO A 33 -22.34 7.58 -7.71
N LEU A 34 -21.74 6.41 -7.90
CA LEU A 34 -22.13 5.19 -7.19
C LEU A 34 -21.81 5.28 -5.70
N ARG A 35 -22.70 4.75 -4.87
CA ARG A 35 -22.50 4.64 -3.43
C ARG A 35 -21.53 3.53 -3.12
N ILE A 36 -20.50 3.83 -2.36
CA ILE A 36 -19.51 2.85 -1.95
C ILE A 36 -19.98 2.15 -0.65
N CYS A 37 -19.79 0.84 -0.56
CA CYS A 37 -20.03 0.09 0.67
C CYS A 37 -19.15 0.64 1.79
N SER A 38 -19.76 1.08 2.89
CA SER A 38 -19.04 1.70 4.02
C SER A 38 -18.07 0.76 4.73
N ASN A 39 -18.24 -0.57 4.58
CA ASN A 39 -17.40 -1.56 5.22
C ASN A 39 -16.19 -1.92 4.36
N CYS A 40 -16.40 -2.54 3.18
CA CYS A 40 -15.30 -3.00 2.33
C CYS A 40 -14.69 -1.92 1.44
N ARG A 41 -15.36 -0.76 1.28
CA ARG A 41 -14.99 0.36 0.39
C ARG A 41 -14.74 0.01 -1.09
N ALA A 42 -15.00 -1.23 -1.49
CA ALA A 42 -14.76 -1.72 -2.84
C ALA A 42 -16.05 -1.87 -3.64
N ALA A 43 -17.10 -2.39 -3.00
CA ALA A 43 -18.38 -2.60 -3.68
C ALA A 43 -19.12 -1.26 -3.89
N ARG A 44 -19.71 -1.06 -5.08
CA ARG A 44 -20.37 0.17 -5.51
C ARG A 44 -21.80 -0.09 -6.00
N TYR A 45 -22.73 0.76 -5.59
CA TYR A 45 -24.17 0.56 -5.82
C TYR A 45 -24.86 1.85 -6.29
N CYS A 46 -25.74 1.75 -7.28
CA CYS A 46 -26.53 2.90 -7.74
C CYS A 46 -27.58 3.35 -6.72
N SER A 47 -27.97 2.47 -5.79
CA SER A 47 -28.98 2.75 -4.77
C SER A 47 -28.79 1.91 -3.51
N ARG A 48 -29.39 2.36 -2.40
CA ARG A 48 -29.45 1.59 -1.15
C ARG A 48 -30.23 0.27 -1.32
N ALA A 49 -31.18 0.23 -2.25
CA ALA A 49 -31.91 -0.98 -2.60
C ALA A 49 -30.98 -2.02 -3.24
N CYS A 50 -30.14 -1.62 -4.20
CA CYS A 50 -29.13 -2.48 -4.81
C CYS A 50 -28.12 -3.00 -3.80
N GLN A 51 -27.65 -2.16 -2.88
CA GLN A 51 -26.76 -2.59 -1.80
C GLN A 51 -27.40 -3.66 -0.91
N LYS A 52 -28.67 -3.46 -0.50
CA LYS A 52 -29.39 -4.41 0.37
C LYS A 52 -29.68 -5.73 -0.35
N ALA A 53 -30.03 -5.67 -1.63
CA ALA A 53 -30.28 -6.85 -2.45
C ALA A 53 -29.00 -7.66 -2.70
N SER A 54 -27.88 -6.99 -2.95
CA SER A 54 -26.56 -7.62 -3.07
C SER A 54 -26.04 -8.22 -1.76
N TRP A 55 -26.50 -7.73 -0.59
CA TRP A 55 -25.99 -8.18 0.72
C TRP A 55 -26.03 -9.71 0.94
N LYS A 56 -27.01 -10.41 0.35
CA LYS A 56 -27.12 -11.88 0.48
C LYS A 56 -25.87 -12.61 -0.04
N THR A 57 -25.29 -12.13 -1.14
CA THR A 57 -24.08 -12.68 -1.79
C THR A 57 -22.84 -11.91 -1.38
N HIS A 58 -22.90 -10.58 -1.36
CA HIS A 58 -21.80 -9.68 -1.01
C HIS A 58 -21.28 -9.86 0.41
N LYS A 59 -22.13 -10.19 1.41
CA LYS A 59 -21.67 -10.27 2.81
C LYS A 59 -20.49 -11.22 3.03
N LYS A 60 -20.38 -12.28 2.22
CA LYS A 60 -19.29 -13.26 2.28
C LYS A 60 -17.96 -12.66 1.81
N SER A 61 -18.01 -11.76 0.83
CA SER A 61 -16.85 -11.05 0.27
C SER A 61 -16.65 -9.65 0.86
N CYS A 62 -17.58 -9.13 1.65
CA CYS A 62 -17.47 -7.83 2.31
C CYS A 62 -16.43 -7.83 3.45
N MET A 63 -16.09 -9.03 3.95
CA MET A 63 -15.06 -9.25 4.97
C MET A 63 -13.74 -9.74 4.37
N THR A 64 -13.74 -10.14 3.08
CA THR A 64 -12.53 -10.49 2.34
C THR A 64 -12.06 -9.24 1.62
N PRO A 65 -10.85 -8.73 1.86
CA PRO A 65 -10.34 -7.62 1.06
C PRO A 65 -10.37 -8.03 -0.41
N PRO A 66 -11.13 -7.34 -1.28
CA PRO A 66 -11.18 -7.67 -2.69
C PRO A 66 -9.86 -7.24 -3.28
N ASN A 67 -9.08 -8.21 -3.74
CA ASN A 67 -7.70 -8.01 -4.13
C ASN A 67 -6.84 -7.55 -2.94
N VAL A 68 -5.71 -8.20 -2.71
CA VAL A 68 -4.66 -7.54 -1.95
C VAL A 68 -4.18 -6.42 -2.86
N GLU A 69 -4.83 -5.25 -2.81
CA GLU A 69 -4.02 -4.04 -2.80
C GLU A 69 -2.97 -4.32 -1.73
N PHE A 70 -1.69 -4.16 -2.04
CA PHE A 70 -0.69 -3.97 -1.00
C PHE A 70 -1.00 -2.60 -0.37
N ALA A 71 -2.18 -2.51 0.23
CA ALA A 71 -2.64 -1.41 1.02
C ALA A 71 -1.73 -1.45 2.24
N PRO A 72 -1.09 -0.33 2.57
CA PRO A 72 -0.35 -0.25 3.80
C PRO A 72 -1.34 -0.54 4.91
N ASN A 73 -1.06 -1.58 5.69
CA ASN A 73 -1.71 -1.76 6.96
C ASN A 73 -1.35 -0.49 7.73
N THR A 74 -2.35 0.34 7.98
CA THR A 74 -2.21 1.48 8.88
C THR A 74 -1.84 0.99 10.30
N ASP A 75 -2.09 -0.30 10.59
CA ASP A 75 -1.62 -1.00 11.79
C ASP A 75 -0.11 -1.32 11.81
N THR A 76 0.60 -1.41 10.67
CA THR A 76 2.05 -1.74 10.63
C THR A 76 2.99 -0.55 10.51
N LEU A 77 2.52 0.62 10.05
CA LEU A 77 3.30 1.86 10.18
C LEU A 77 3.64 2.19 11.66
N SER A 78 2.97 1.52 12.60
CA SER A 78 3.14 1.60 14.06
C SER A 78 3.87 0.40 14.70
N ARG A 79 4.07 -0.72 13.99
CA ARG A 79 4.62 -1.97 14.53
C ARG A 79 5.88 -2.35 13.77
N PRO A 80 7.08 -1.80 14.13
CA PRO A 80 7.86 -2.42 15.22
C PRO A 80 8.94 -1.54 15.93
N VAL A 81 8.81 -0.20 16.04
CA VAL A 81 9.82 0.61 16.79
C VAL A 81 9.42 0.88 18.24
N LEU A 82 8.13 1.07 18.53
CA LEU A 82 7.67 1.49 19.87
C LEU A 82 6.96 0.39 20.67
N GLU A 83 6.44 -0.67 20.04
CA GLU A 83 5.82 -1.79 20.77
C GLU A 83 6.87 -2.80 21.26
N ALA A 84 7.27 -2.66 22.52
CA ALA A 84 7.48 -3.77 23.48
C ALA A 84 8.14 -3.36 24.81
N ALA A 85 8.46 -2.08 25.05
CA ALA A 85 9.07 -1.67 26.31
C ALA A 85 8.05 -0.92 27.17
N LYS A 86 7.72 -1.48 28.35
CA LYS A 86 7.38 -0.63 29.51
C LYS A 86 8.42 0.49 29.54
N SER A 87 8.00 1.74 29.73
CA SER A 87 8.91 2.89 29.85
C SER A 87 10.17 2.46 30.61
N PRO A 88 11.37 2.49 30.01
CA PRO A 88 12.57 1.96 30.64
C PRO A 88 12.98 2.76 31.88
N HIS A 89 12.35 3.92 32.09
CA HIS A 89 12.60 4.82 33.20
C HIS A 89 11.35 5.08 34.03
N SER A 90 11.58 5.29 35.32
CA SER A 90 10.60 5.73 36.30
C SER A 90 10.26 7.21 36.15
N PRO A 91 9.09 7.67 36.63
CA PRO A 91 8.75 9.10 36.66
C PRO A 91 9.78 9.99 37.40
N GLN A 92 10.53 9.41 38.34
CA GLN A 92 11.60 10.11 39.06
C GLN A 92 12.82 10.34 38.16
N GLU A 93 13.17 9.37 37.33
CA GLU A 93 14.26 9.48 36.37
C GLU A 93 13.94 10.49 35.27
N PHE A 94 12.70 10.54 34.75
CA PHE A 94 12.31 11.58 33.79
C PHE A 94 12.44 12.99 34.37
N ARG A 95 11.98 13.21 35.62
CA ARG A 95 12.20 14.49 36.31
C ARG A 95 13.68 14.81 36.50
N ARG A 96 14.53 13.79 36.68
CA ARG A 96 15.98 13.97 36.75
C ARG A 96 16.54 14.39 35.39
N PHE A 97 16.13 13.74 34.29
CA PHE A 97 16.52 14.13 32.94
C PHE A 97 16.13 15.57 32.61
N GLU A 98 14.92 16.00 32.96
CA GLU A 98 14.48 17.39 32.75
C GLU A 98 15.37 18.41 33.47
N LYS A 99 15.84 18.10 34.69
CA LYS A 99 16.77 18.95 35.43
C LYS A 99 18.14 18.99 34.79
N ILE A 100 18.66 17.82 34.40
CA ILE A 100 19.97 17.70 33.74
C ILE A 100 19.99 18.48 32.43
N ILE A 101 18.96 18.31 31.58
CA ILE A 101 18.86 19.02 30.29
C ILE A 101 18.78 20.53 30.50
N ARG A 102 18.12 21.00 31.57
CA ARG A 102 17.98 22.43 31.86
C ARG A 102 19.30 23.08 32.24
N ASP A 103 20.14 22.40 33.01
CA ASP A 103 21.46 22.88 33.39
C ASP A 103 22.49 21.73 33.43
N PRO A 104 23.04 21.32 32.27
CA PRO A 104 23.94 20.17 32.19
C PRO A 104 25.22 20.33 33.02
N LYS A 105 25.66 21.58 33.25
CA LYS A 105 26.90 21.88 33.99
C LYS A 105 26.77 21.54 35.47
N GLN A 106 25.55 21.58 36.02
CA GLN A 106 25.29 21.23 37.42
C GLN A 106 25.35 19.70 37.65
N TYR A 107 25.30 18.89 36.59
CA TYR A 107 25.21 17.44 36.68
C TYR A 107 26.29 16.75 35.83
N PRO A 108 27.58 16.91 36.17
CA PRO A 108 28.66 16.23 35.46
C PRO A 108 28.61 14.70 35.70
N MET A 109 29.40 13.98 34.91
CA MET A 109 29.70 12.58 35.14
C MET A 109 30.37 12.36 36.51
N ALA A 110 30.41 11.10 36.97
CA ALA A 110 30.98 10.75 38.27
C ALA A 110 32.47 11.11 38.41
N ASP A 111 33.21 11.14 37.29
CA ASP A 111 34.61 11.56 37.20
C ASP A 111 34.79 13.08 37.03
N GLY A 112 33.70 13.85 37.08
CA GLY A 112 33.68 15.30 36.91
C GLY A 112 33.68 15.77 35.44
N THR A 113 33.67 14.86 34.46
CA THR A 113 33.62 15.25 33.05
C THR A 113 32.25 15.82 32.65
N PRO A 114 32.19 16.81 31.75
CA PRO A 114 30.93 17.33 31.23
C PRO A 114 30.14 16.26 30.46
N LEU A 115 28.81 16.34 30.54
CA LEU A 115 27.94 15.49 29.73
C LEU A 115 28.16 15.75 28.24
N THR A 116 28.21 14.67 27.45
CA THR A 116 28.33 14.79 25.99
C THR A 116 26.98 15.16 25.37
N ASN A 117 27.01 15.73 24.16
CA ASN A 117 25.79 15.97 23.40
C ASN A 117 25.03 14.68 23.10
N GLU A 118 25.72 13.55 22.92
CA GLU A 118 25.10 12.23 22.73
C GLU A 118 24.30 11.81 23.96
N MET A 119 24.86 11.97 25.17
CA MET A 119 24.15 11.69 26.41
C MET A 119 22.92 12.57 26.60
N LEU A 120 23.01 13.86 26.26
CA LEU A 120 21.88 14.78 26.31
C LEU A 120 20.83 14.44 25.25
N ALA A 121 21.26 14.01 24.06
CA ALA A 121 20.36 13.55 23.00
C ALA A 121 19.59 12.29 23.44
N ASP A 122 20.25 11.34 24.09
CA ASP A 122 19.61 10.13 24.62
C ASP A 122 18.55 10.46 25.69
N MET A 123 18.83 11.42 26.57
CA MET A 123 17.84 11.90 27.56
C MET A 123 16.63 12.56 26.87
N HIS A 124 16.87 13.37 25.83
CA HIS A 124 15.81 13.93 25.02
C HIS A 124 14.99 12.83 24.31
N CYS A 125 15.62 11.80 23.74
CA CYS A 125 14.93 10.64 23.20
C CYS A 125 14.07 9.95 24.26
N ALA A 126 14.61 9.71 25.46
CA ALA A 126 13.86 9.07 26.55
C ALA A 126 12.63 9.88 26.97
N LEU A 127 12.76 11.21 27.11
CA LEU A 127 11.62 12.09 27.37
C LEU A 127 10.62 12.11 26.20
N GLY A 128 11.10 12.01 24.96
CA GLY A 128 10.26 11.87 23.78
C GLY A 128 9.44 10.58 23.82
N ASP A 129 10.09 9.46 24.15
CA ASP A 129 9.48 8.14 24.27
C ASP A 129 8.39 8.16 25.36
N GLU A 130 8.66 8.79 26.51
CA GLU A 130 7.68 8.99 27.59
C GLU A 130 6.44 9.75 27.09
N GLN A 131 6.66 10.91 26.43
CA GLN A 131 5.57 11.73 25.93
C GLN A 131 4.73 10.98 24.89
N CYS A 132 5.37 10.20 24.01
CA CYS A 132 4.68 9.45 22.96
C CYS A 132 3.90 8.25 23.53
N LEU A 133 4.54 7.44 24.37
CA LEU A 133 4.02 6.13 24.79
C LEU A 133 3.12 6.19 26.02
N VAL A 134 3.46 7.05 26.98
CA VAL A 134 2.74 7.15 28.27
C VAL A 134 1.68 8.23 28.21
N HIS A 135 2.06 9.41 27.71
CA HIS A 135 1.18 10.58 27.72
C HIS A 135 0.40 10.76 26.41
N HIS A 136 0.67 9.94 25.40
CA HIS A 136 0.10 10.04 24.05
C HIS A 136 0.18 11.46 23.44
N ASN A 137 1.22 12.21 23.82
CA ASN A 137 1.46 13.58 23.42
C ASN A 137 2.54 13.65 22.34
N ASN A 138 2.13 13.35 21.10
CA ASN A 138 3.00 13.37 19.94
C ASN A 138 3.66 14.74 19.69
N ALA A 139 2.99 15.85 19.99
CA ALA A 139 3.55 17.18 19.78
C ALA A 139 4.75 17.45 20.71
N LYS A 140 4.64 17.09 21.99
CA LYS A 140 5.77 17.19 22.94
C LYS A 140 6.87 16.19 22.60
N ALA A 141 6.50 14.96 22.21
CA ALA A 141 7.47 13.93 21.82
C ALA A 141 8.33 14.39 20.64
N ILE A 142 7.70 14.89 19.56
CA ILE A 142 8.40 15.43 18.39
C ILE A 142 9.38 16.54 18.78
N LYS A 143 8.98 17.46 19.67
CA LYS A 143 9.89 18.52 20.15
C LYS A 143 11.12 17.95 20.85
N GLN A 144 10.95 16.91 21.66
CA GLN A 144 12.07 16.27 22.34
C GLN A 144 12.99 15.56 21.35
N TYR A 145 12.44 14.80 20.40
CA TYR A 145 13.26 14.17 19.36
C TYR A 145 13.97 15.19 18.46
N GLN A 146 13.37 16.35 18.19
CA GLN A 146 14.02 17.40 17.43
C GLN A 146 15.20 18.01 18.19
N ASN A 147 15.10 18.15 19.52
CA ASN A 147 16.25 18.53 20.34
C ASN A 147 17.35 17.45 20.29
N ALA A 148 16.97 16.17 20.37
CA ALA A 148 17.91 15.06 20.25
C ALA A 148 18.64 15.05 18.89
N SER A 149 17.93 15.27 17.78
CA SER A 149 18.56 15.35 16.44
C SER A 149 19.50 16.54 16.31
N ASN A 150 19.22 17.67 16.98
CA ASN A 150 20.10 18.83 16.95
C ASN A 150 21.40 18.58 17.74
N LEU A 151 21.32 17.83 18.83
CA LEU A 151 22.47 17.48 19.67
C LEU A 151 23.32 16.36 19.06
N SER A 152 22.68 15.39 18.41
CA SER A 152 23.33 14.27 17.73
C SER A 152 22.83 14.14 16.28
N PRO A 153 23.36 14.96 15.34
CA PRO A 153 22.89 14.98 13.95
C PRO A 153 23.17 13.70 13.17
N SER A 154 24.12 12.88 13.61
CA SER A 154 24.46 11.60 12.98
C SER A 154 23.62 10.43 13.50
N ASN A 155 22.75 10.63 14.48
CA ASN A 155 21.93 9.57 15.05
C ASN A 155 20.61 9.42 14.27
N PRO A 156 20.32 8.24 13.68
CA PRO A 156 19.06 8.00 12.98
C PRO A 156 17.85 7.87 13.92
N LYS A 157 18.04 7.49 15.19
CA LYS A 157 16.95 7.18 16.13
C LYS A 157 15.95 8.33 16.31
N PRO A 158 16.35 9.59 16.57
CA PRO A 158 15.41 10.70 16.70
C PRO A 158 14.52 10.88 15.46
N HIS A 159 15.09 10.72 14.26
CA HIS A 159 14.34 10.81 13.01
C HIS A 159 13.29 9.70 12.89
N VAL A 160 13.67 8.46 13.23
CA VAL A 160 12.71 7.33 13.27
C VAL A 160 11.59 7.61 14.27
N CYS A 161 11.91 8.04 15.50
CA CYS A 161 10.89 8.31 16.50
C CYS A 161 9.95 9.47 16.12
N MET A 162 10.47 10.55 15.50
CA MET A 162 9.64 11.61 14.93
C MET A 162 8.71 11.07 13.83
N ALA A 163 9.22 10.20 12.96
CA ALA A 163 8.43 9.62 11.87
C ALA A 163 7.25 8.80 12.42
N VAL A 164 7.48 8.00 13.47
CA VAL A 164 6.41 7.25 14.14
C VAL A 164 5.35 8.18 14.74
N CYS A 165 5.75 9.27 15.41
CA CYS A 165 4.79 10.26 15.89
C CYS A 165 3.98 10.89 14.74
N TYR A 166 4.62 11.18 13.61
CA TYR A 166 3.91 11.72 12.43
C TYR A 166 2.94 10.72 11.82
N VAL A 167 3.28 9.43 11.77
CA VAL A 167 2.36 8.36 11.38
C VAL A 167 1.11 8.36 12.28
N GLN A 168 1.29 8.38 13.61
CA GLN A 168 0.17 8.39 14.56
C GLN A 168 -0.74 9.61 14.40
N LEU A 169 -0.18 10.73 13.92
CA LEU A 169 -0.91 11.95 13.59
C LEU A 169 -1.53 11.94 12.18
N ASN A 170 -1.46 10.83 11.43
CA ASN A 170 -1.84 10.73 10.02
C ASN A 170 -1.11 11.74 9.10
N ARG A 171 0.09 12.17 9.50
CA ARG A 171 0.95 13.10 8.76
C ARG A 171 2.02 12.32 7.99
N THR A 172 1.60 11.37 7.16
CA THR A 172 2.51 10.46 6.45
C THR A 172 3.55 11.16 5.58
N SER A 173 3.23 12.32 4.99
CA SER A 173 4.20 13.11 4.21
C SER A 173 5.33 13.68 5.07
N ASP A 174 5.09 13.95 6.35
CA ASP A 174 6.15 14.39 7.27
C ASP A 174 6.93 13.18 7.80
N ALA A 175 6.24 12.06 8.05
CA ALA A 175 6.91 10.79 8.35
C ALA A 175 7.88 10.38 7.25
N LEU A 176 7.48 10.52 5.97
CA LEU A 176 8.32 10.24 4.80
C LEU A 176 9.65 11.03 4.86
N LYS A 177 9.61 12.32 5.19
CA LYS A 177 10.81 13.17 5.31
C LYS A 177 11.71 12.67 6.44
N CYS A 178 11.13 12.30 7.57
CA CYS A 178 11.87 11.80 8.72
C CYS A 178 12.50 10.42 8.44
N TYR A 179 11.79 9.49 7.81
CA TYR A 179 12.36 8.20 7.40
C TYR A 179 13.45 8.37 6.34
N HIS A 180 13.32 9.32 5.41
CA HIS A 180 14.40 9.66 4.48
C HIS A 180 15.64 10.16 5.20
N ALA A 181 15.48 11.05 6.17
CA ALA A 181 16.60 11.53 6.97
C ALA A 181 17.27 10.38 7.74
N ALA A 182 16.49 9.47 8.34
CA ALA A 182 17.03 8.29 9.01
C ALA A 182 17.76 7.35 8.03
N TYR A 183 17.19 7.12 6.83
CA TYR A 183 17.77 6.26 5.80
C TYR A 183 19.08 6.83 5.25
N ALA A 184 19.17 8.15 5.08
CA ALA A 184 20.39 8.81 4.66
C ALA A 184 21.54 8.70 5.69
N LEU A 185 21.20 8.58 6.98
CA LEU A 185 22.16 8.39 8.06
C LEU A 185 22.60 6.93 8.19
N ASP A 186 21.64 6.00 8.21
CA ASP A 186 21.89 4.56 8.31
C ASP A 186 20.77 3.75 7.63
N PRO A 187 20.98 3.29 6.38
CA PRO A 187 20.05 2.42 5.67
C PRO A 187 19.78 1.07 6.38
N THR A 188 20.71 0.63 7.25
CA THR A 188 20.63 -0.64 7.98
C THR A 188 19.89 -0.51 9.31
N TYR A 189 19.54 0.71 9.72
CA TYR A 189 18.80 0.94 10.95
C TYR A 189 17.45 0.24 10.89
N LYS A 190 17.17 -0.54 11.93
CA LYS A 190 16.06 -1.49 11.96
C LYS A 190 14.73 -0.83 11.60
N GLY A 191 14.09 -1.34 10.56
CA GLY A 191 12.75 -0.93 10.12
C GLY A 191 12.70 0.37 9.30
N VAL A 192 13.82 1.06 9.03
CA VAL A 192 13.79 2.31 8.25
C VAL A 192 13.40 2.05 6.80
N GLU A 193 14.04 1.08 6.14
CA GLU A 193 13.71 0.71 4.76
C GLU A 193 12.22 0.32 4.61
N ASP A 194 11.74 -0.57 5.50
CA ASP A 194 10.34 -1.01 5.53
C ASP A 194 9.36 0.17 5.69
N ASN A 195 9.59 1.01 6.70
CA ASN A 195 8.69 2.13 6.97
C ASN A 195 8.75 3.23 5.90
N LEU A 196 9.91 3.41 5.26
CA LEU A 196 10.07 4.37 4.16
C LEU A 196 9.25 3.91 2.95
N LEU A 197 9.33 2.62 2.61
CA LEU A 197 8.52 1.99 1.58
C LEU A 197 7.01 2.15 1.88
N ASP A 198 6.61 1.93 3.13
CA ASP A 198 5.21 2.07 3.54
C ASP A 198 4.69 3.49 3.41
N CYS A 199 5.53 4.49 3.68
CA CYS A 199 5.17 5.88 3.48
C CYS A 199 4.84 6.17 2.00
N TYR A 200 5.69 5.70 1.08
CA TYR A 200 5.42 5.82 -0.37
C TYR A 200 4.12 5.11 -0.76
N CYS A 201 3.93 3.88 -0.28
CA CYS A 201 2.72 3.10 -0.52
C CYS A 201 1.45 3.80 -0.03
N THR A 202 1.51 4.38 1.17
CA THR A 202 0.39 5.03 1.85
C THR A 202 0.00 6.32 1.16
N ILE A 203 0.98 7.18 0.86
CA ILE A 203 0.74 8.44 0.19
C ILE A 203 0.17 8.19 -1.21
N GLY A 204 0.80 7.29 -1.98
CA GLY A 204 0.35 6.96 -3.34
C GLY A 204 -1.04 6.33 -3.36
N SER A 205 -1.35 5.42 -2.43
CA SER A 205 -2.67 4.79 -2.37
C SER A 205 -3.74 5.81 -1.97
N THR A 206 -3.41 6.69 -1.03
CA THR A 206 -4.30 7.80 -0.63
C THR A 206 -4.58 8.73 -1.81
N GLN A 207 -3.56 9.14 -2.56
CA GLN A 207 -3.72 9.98 -3.76
C GLN A 207 -4.61 9.31 -4.80
N ARG A 208 -4.34 8.04 -5.13
CA ARG A 208 -5.15 7.26 -6.06
C ARG A 208 -6.61 7.17 -5.61
N SER A 209 -6.85 6.89 -4.33
CA SER A 209 -8.21 6.79 -3.78
C SER A 209 -8.98 8.11 -3.83
N LYS A 210 -8.28 9.24 -3.81
CA LYS A 210 -8.84 10.59 -3.99
C LYS A 210 -8.99 10.98 -5.47
N GLY A 211 -8.60 10.12 -6.41
CA GLY A 211 -8.60 10.40 -7.84
C GLY A 211 -7.38 11.17 -8.36
N ASP A 212 -6.40 11.49 -7.50
CA ASP A 212 -5.13 12.10 -7.90
C ASP A 212 -4.18 11.04 -8.46
N ILE A 213 -4.44 10.64 -9.71
CA ILE A 213 -3.70 9.54 -10.35
C ILE A 213 -2.27 9.94 -10.68
N GLU A 214 -2.04 11.16 -11.18
CA GLU A 214 -0.70 11.63 -11.49
C GLU A 214 0.13 11.83 -10.22
N GLY A 215 -0.46 12.35 -9.15
CA GLY A 215 0.20 12.43 -7.84
C GLY A 215 0.59 11.05 -7.32
N ALA A 216 -0.30 10.07 -7.41
CA ALA A 216 0.01 8.68 -7.02
C ALA A 216 1.18 8.11 -7.84
N CYS A 217 1.14 8.27 -9.17
CA CYS A 217 2.21 7.81 -10.06
C CYS A 217 3.55 8.48 -9.72
N LYS A 218 3.55 9.79 -9.44
CA LYS A 218 4.75 10.53 -9.03
C LYS A 218 5.31 9.99 -7.71
N THR A 219 4.46 9.75 -6.72
CA THR A 219 4.88 9.19 -5.42
C THR A 219 5.49 7.80 -5.57
N TYR A 220 4.86 6.91 -6.33
CA TYR A 220 5.41 5.56 -6.54
C TYR A 220 6.73 5.58 -7.32
N ARG A 221 6.85 6.43 -8.36
CA ARG A 221 8.10 6.61 -9.09
C ARG A 221 9.23 7.14 -8.19
N ALA A 222 8.94 8.10 -7.32
CA ALA A 222 9.92 8.56 -6.32
C ALA A 222 10.32 7.45 -5.33
N GLY A 223 9.40 6.56 -4.97
CA GLY A 223 9.73 5.35 -4.21
C GLY A 223 10.67 4.43 -4.99
N LEU A 224 10.42 4.24 -6.29
CA LEU A 224 11.25 3.42 -7.18
C LEU A 224 12.63 4.04 -7.45
N GLU A 225 12.80 5.35 -7.35
CA GLU A 225 14.13 5.97 -7.36
C GLU A 225 14.96 5.54 -6.15
N THR A 226 14.31 5.34 -4.99
CA THR A 226 14.96 4.85 -3.76
C THR A 226 15.10 3.33 -3.77
N PHE A 227 14.12 2.62 -4.31
CA PHE A 227 14.04 1.16 -4.36
C PHE A 227 13.77 0.66 -5.80
N PRO A 228 14.79 0.65 -6.70
CA PRO A 228 14.62 0.45 -8.14
C PRO A 228 14.01 -0.87 -8.62
N GLN A 229 13.86 -1.84 -7.71
CA GLN A 229 13.29 -3.15 -8.00
C GLN A 229 12.32 -3.59 -6.91
N ASP A 230 11.64 -2.66 -6.24
CA ASP A 230 10.59 -3.05 -5.31
C ASP A 230 9.34 -3.52 -6.05
N MET A 231 8.89 -4.73 -5.73
CA MET A 231 7.72 -5.35 -6.34
C MET A 231 6.44 -4.60 -5.98
N THR A 232 6.28 -4.19 -4.72
CA THR A 232 5.05 -3.55 -4.22
C THR A 232 4.86 -2.18 -4.87
N LEU A 233 5.91 -1.37 -4.99
CA LEU A 233 5.85 -0.08 -5.67
C LEU A 233 5.51 -0.22 -7.16
N ASN A 234 6.13 -1.18 -7.85
CA ASN A 234 5.81 -1.45 -9.26
C ASN A 234 4.35 -1.92 -9.44
N TYR A 235 3.86 -2.80 -8.57
CA TYR A 235 2.47 -3.24 -8.59
C TYR A 235 1.50 -2.09 -8.34
N ASN A 236 1.76 -1.28 -7.30
CA ASN A 236 0.92 -0.14 -6.94
C ASN A 236 0.95 0.98 -7.99
N LEU A 237 2.09 1.20 -8.65
CA LEU A 237 2.19 2.06 -9.84
C LEU A 237 1.34 1.51 -10.98
N GLY A 238 1.38 0.21 -11.26
CA GLY A 238 0.51 -0.45 -12.23
C GLY A 238 -0.97 -0.23 -11.94
N ASN A 239 -1.38 -0.33 -10.67
CA ASN A 239 -2.76 -0.09 -10.24
C ASN A 239 -3.18 1.38 -10.46
N ALA A 240 -2.31 2.34 -10.15
CA ALA A 240 -2.59 3.76 -10.40
C ALA A 240 -2.73 4.05 -11.90
N LEU A 241 -1.82 3.55 -12.73
CA LEU A 241 -1.85 3.71 -14.19
C LEU A 241 -3.10 3.08 -14.81
N LEU A 242 -3.48 1.88 -14.36
CA LEU A 242 -4.72 1.23 -14.78
C LEU A 242 -5.94 2.08 -14.43
N HIS A 243 -6.01 2.65 -13.22
CA HIS A 243 -7.11 3.52 -12.80
C HIS A 243 -7.18 4.81 -13.64
N GLY A 244 -6.03 5.33 -14.08
CA GLY A 244 -5.94 6.44 -15.02
C GLY A 244 -6.15 6.07 -16.49
N GLY A 245 -6.43 4.80 -16.82
CA GLY A 245 -6.60 4.33 -18.20
C GLY A 245 -5.30 4.21 -19.02
N ARG A 246 -4.13 4.36 -18.39
CA ARG A 246 -2.80 4.26 -19.02
C ARG A 246 -2.39 2.79 -19.14
N LEU A 247 -3.11 2.05 -19.97
CA LEU A 247 -3.05 0.58 -20.06
C LEU A 247 -1.66 0.03 -20.40
N ASP A 248 -0.95 0.62 -21.36
CA ASP A 248 0.38 0.13 -21.77
C ASP A 248 1.42 0.30 -20.67
N GLU A 249 1.43 1.46 -20.01
CA GLU A 249 2.34 1.70 -18.89
C GLU A 249 2.00 0.80 -17.69
N ALA A 250 0.71 0.53 -17.44
CA ALA A 250 0.31 -0.41 -16.40
C ALA A 250 0.90 -1.80 -16.64
N LEU A 251 0.89 -2.30 -17.89
CA LEU A 251 1.53 -3.59 -18.24
C LEU A 251 3.03 -3.57 -18.03
N VAL A 252 3.71 -2.46 -18.32
CA VAL A 252 5.15 -2.32 -18.05
C VAL A 252 5.42 -2.45 -16.55
N SER A 253 4.66 -1.72 -15.72
CA SER A 253 4.80 -1.77 -14.26
C SER A 253 4.49 -3.14 -13.66
N TYR A 254 3.45 -3.83 -14.14
CA TYR A 254 3.14 -5.19 -13.68
C TYR A 254 4.22 -6.21 -14.08
N LYS A 255 4.80 -6.09 -15.28
CA LYS A 255 5.94 -6.92 -15.68
C LYS A 255 7.18 -6.63 -14.82
N ALA A 256 7.44 -5.37 -14.50
CA ALA A 256 8.52 -5.00 -13.59
C ALA A 256 8.31 -5.62 -12.20
N ALA A 257 7.07 -5.61 -11.68
CA ALA A 257 6.72 -6.30 -10.44
C ALA A 257 6.95 -7.82 -10.52
N GLU A 258 6.55 -8.47 -11.63
CA GLU A 258 6.81 -9.90 -11.88
C GLU A 258 8.32 -10.21 -11.91
N VAL A 259 9.12 -9.35 -12.53
CA VAL A 259 10.59 -9.53 -12.63
C VAL A 259 11.26 -9.32 -11.27
N ALA A 260 10.96 -8.21 -10.59
CA ALA A 260 11.50 -7.88 -9.26
C ALA A 260 11.33 -9.02 -8.26
N MET A 261 10.18 -9.69 -8.35
CA MET A 261 9.85 -10.81 -7.50
C MET A 261 10.64 -12.09 -7.85
N LYS A 262 10.99 -12.30 -9.12
CA LYS A 262 11.78 -13.47 -9.56
C LYS A 262 13.28 -13.32 -9.35
N THR A 263 13.80 -12.09 -9.39
CA THR A 263 15.23 -11.80 -9.31
C THR A 263 15.73 -11.71 -7.87
N ARG A 264 14.91 -11.27 -6.92
CA ARG A 264 15.24 -11.36 -5.49
C ARG A 264 15.04 -12.80 -5.01
N GLY A 265 16.14 -13.52 -4.78
CA GLY A 265 16.15 -14.61 -3.81
C GLY A 265 15.52 -14.09 -2.52
N PHE A 266 14.47 -14.76 -2.07
CA PHE A 266 13.51 -14.24 -1.11
C PHE A 266 14.02 -14.27 0.33
N ASP A 267 15.18 -13.66 0.59
CA ASP A 267 15.83 -13.78 1.91
C ASP A 267 15.18 -12.89 2.97
N LYS A 268 14.47 -11.81 2.58
CA LYS A 268 13.71 -10.93 3.47
C LYS A 268 12.51 -10.29 2.76
N PRO A 269 11.34 -10.95 2.72
CA PRO A 269 10.12 -10.24 2.38
C PRO A 269 9.91 -9.10 3.38
N HIS A 270 9.84 -7.85 2.90
CA HIS A 270 9.16 -6.77 3.64
C HIS A 270 7.78 -7.29 4.07
N ALA A 271 7.26 -6.82 5.20
CA ALA A 271 6.04 -7.37 5.82
C ALA A 271 4.85 -7.52 4.83
N TYR A 272 4.81 -6.69 3.79
CA TYR A 272 3.82 -6.68 2.71
C TYR A 272 4.11 -7.63 1.56
N ASN A 273 5.36 -7.99 1.32
CA ASN A 273 5.78 -8.83 0.21
C ASN A 273 5.60 -10.32 0.51
N LYS A 274 5.24 -10.74 1.73
CA LYS A 274 5.14 -12.16 2.10
C LYS A 274 3.92 -12.80 1.40
N PRO A 275 4.09 -13.63 0.35
CA PRO A 275 2.96 -14.33 -0.26
C PRO A 275 2.35 -15.25 0.80
N THR A 276 1.05 -15.11 1.03
CA THR A 276 0.31 -15.88 2.04
C THR A 276 0.15 -17.36 1.66
N ASP A 277 0.47 -17.70 0.42
CA ASP A 277 0.16 -18.99 -0.23
C ASP A 277 1.39 -19.69 -0.85
N GLY A 278 2.61 -19.25 -0.54
CA GLY A 278 3.83 -19.89 -1.06
C GLY A 278 4.03 -19.71 -2.57
N ALA A 279 3.19 -18.92 -3.24
CA ALA A 279 3.37 -18.55 -4.62
C ALA A 279 4.42 -17.45 -4.76
N ASN A 280 5.45 -17.70 -5.56
CA ASN A 280 6.52 -16.74 -5.82
C ASN A 280 6.07 -15.48 -6.56
N VAL A 281 4.80 -15.32 -6.98
CA VAL A 281 4.31 -14.06 -7.58
C VAL A 281 2.87 -13.85 -7.13
N PRO A 282 2.51 -12.68 -6.56
CA PRO A 282 1.14 -12.38 -6.16
C PRO A 282 0.15 -12.57 -7.32
N ARG A 283 -0.91 -13.36 -7.08
CA ARG A 283 -1.98 -13.63 -8.07
C ARG A 283 -2.52 -12.34 -8.71
N GLY A 284 -2.67 -11.30 -7.90
CA GLY A 284 -3.22 -10.00 -8.29
C GLY A 284 -2.48 -9.36 -9.47
N ILE A 285 -1.16 -9.59 -9.62
CA ILE A 285 -0.38 -9.08 -10.77
C ILE A 285 -0.97 -9.65 -12.07
N TYR A 286 -1.19 -10.96 -12.13
CA TYR A 286 -1.72 -11.60 -13.34
C TYR A 286 -3.20 -11.31 -13.56
N GLU A 287 -4.00 -11.17 -12.49
CA GLU A 287 -5.41 -10.76 -12.60
C GLU A 287 -5.54 -9.35 -13.21
N ASN A 288 -4.68 -8.42 -12.79
CA ASN A 288 -4.68 -7.06 -13.32
C ASN A 288 -4.13 -7.00 -14.75
N MET A 289 -3.07 -7.75 -15.06
CA MET A 289 -2.59 -7.90 -16.45
C MET A 289 -3.66 -8.52 -17.37
N ALA A 290 -4.42 -9.51 -16.88
CA ALA A 290 -5.52 -10.10 -17.61
C ALA A 290 -6.61 -9.05 -17.92
N GLY A 291 -6.98 -8.24 -16.91
CA GLY A 291 -7.91 -7.13 -17.08
C GLY A 291 -7.41 -6.12 -18.12
N VAL A 292 -6.15 -5.70 -18.05
CA VAL A 292 -5.56 -4.77 -19.04
C VAL A 292 -5.62 -5.35 -20.45
N HIS A 293 -5.22 -6.61 -20.65
CA HIS A 293 -5.29 -7.24 -21.98
C HIS A 293 -6.73 -7.37 -22.48
N PHE A 294 -7.67 -7.69 -21.60
CA PHE A 294 -9.08 -7.73 -21.95
C PHE A 294 -9.58 -6.37 -22.44
N HIS A 295 -9.25 -5.29 -21.73
CA HIS A 295 -9.55 -3.92 -22.13
C HIS A 295 -8.97 -3.52 -23.49
N LYS A 296 -7.78 -4.02 -23.81
CA LYS A 296 -7.15 -3.81 -25.11
C LYS A 296 -7.73 -4.69 -26.23
N GLY A 297 -8.66 -5.58 -25.92
CA GLY A 297 -9.22 -6.55 -26.87
C GLY A 297 -8.32 -7.77 -27.14
N ASP A 298 -7.19 -7.89 -26.43
CA ASP A 298 -6.22 -8.98 -26.55
C ASP A 298 -6.70 -10.24 -25.79
N LEU A 299 -7.84 -10.83 -26.19
CA LEU A 299 -8.51 -11.90 -25.44
C LEU A 299 -7.61 -13.12 -25.17
N HIS A 300 -6.78 -13.52 -26.13
CA HIS A 300 -5.84 -14.63 -25.95
C HIS A 300 -4.78 -14.33 -24.88
N LYS A 301 -4.29 -13.09 -24.80
CA LYS A 301 -3.34 -12.69 -23.75
C LYS A 301 -4.04 -12.57 -22.40
N ALA A 302 -5.27 -12.06 -22.37
CA ALA A 302 -6.09 -12.03 -21.18
C ALA A 302 -6.32 -13.44 -20.61
N LEU A 303 -6.71 -14.39 -21.47
CA LEU A 303 -6.88 -15.81 -21.11
C LEU A 303 -5.58 -16.41 -20.56
N LYS A 304 -4.45 -16.14 -21.22
CA LYS A 304 -3.14 -16.59 -20.76
C LYS A 304 -2.82 -16.07 -19.34
N MET A 305 -3.11 -14.81 -19.06
CA MET A 305 -2.82 -14.21 -17.74
C MET A 305 -3.77 -14.75 -16.67
N ILE A 306 -5.07 -14.89 -16.94
CA ILE A 306 -5.99 -15.45 -15.94
C ILE A 306 -5.69 -16.92 -15.64
N LYS A 307 -5.22 -17.70 -16.62
CA LYS A 307 -4.73 -19.08 -16.40
C LYS A 307 -3.49 -19.11 -15.49
N LYS A 308 -2.56 -18.16 -15.63
CA LYS A 308 -1.44 -18.01 -14.69
C LYS A 308 -1.93 -17.68 -13.27
N ALA A 309 -2.87 -16.75 -13.14
CA ALA A 309 -3.47 -16.40 -11.85
C ALA A 309 -4.15 -17.63 -11.19
N HIS A 310 -4.94 -18.37 -11.97
CA HIS A 310 -5.59 -19.59 -11.53
C HIS A 310 -4.59 -20.66 -11.09
N HIS A 311 -3.50 -20.86 -11.83
CA HIS A 311 -2.47 -21.82 -11.44
C HIS A 311 -1.82 -21.51 -10.09
N ILE A 312 -1.65 -20.22 -9.76
CA ILE A 312 -1.13 -19.77 -8.47
C ILE A 312 -2.10 -20.05 -7.34
N SER A 313 -3.34 -19.60 -7.50
CA SER A 313 -4.36 -19.74 -6.47
C SER A 313 -5.73 -19.84 -7.15
N PRO A 314 -6.20 -21.09 -7.40
CA PRO A 314 -7.49 -21.35 -8.01
C PRO A 314 -8.64 -20.79 -7.16
N THR A 315 -9.54 -20.06 -7.79
CA THR A 315 -10.79 -19.59 -7.18
C THR A 315 -11.97 -19.77 -8.13
N PRO A 316 -13.21 -19.84 -7.62
CA PRO A 316 -14.40 -19.83 -8.47
C PRO A 316 -14.39 -18.68 -9.48
N ASP A 317 -13.97 -17.47 -9.07
CA ASP A 317 -13.84 -16.31 -9.96
C ASP A 317 -12.86 -16.56 -11.11
N THR A 318 -11.66 -17.07 -10.81
CA THR A 318 -10.67 -17.36 -11.87
C THR A 318 -11.15 -18.44 -12.83
N THR A 319 -11.89 -19.45 -12.35
CA THR A 319 -12.48 -20.50 -13.18
C THR A 319 -13.57 -19.93 -14.10
N GLU A 320 -14.49 -19.14 -13.55
CA GLU A 320 -15.55 -18.48 -14.32
C GLU A 320 -14.97 -17.54 -15.39
N ARG A 321 -13.94 -16.75 -15.04
CA ARG A 321 -13.27 -15.85 -15.99
C ARG A 321 -12.50 -16.59 -17.09
N ILE A 322 -11.92 -17.76 -16.80
CA ILE A 322 -11.32 -18.62 -17.82
C ILE A 322 -12.39 -19.09 -18.80
N GLN A 323 -13.49 -19.65 -18.28
CA GLN A 323 -14.59 -20.16 -19.11
C GLN A 323 -15.17 -19.05 -20.00
N MET A 324 -15.48 -17.88 -19.42
CA MET A 324 -16.01 -16.73 -20.17
C MET A 324 -15.07 -16.32 -21.31
N LEU A 325 -13.76 -16.24 -21.06
CA LEU A 325 -12.80 -15.85 -22.09
C LEU A 325 -12.67 -16.91 -23.18
N GLU A 326 -12.77 -18.20 -22.85
CA GLU A 326 -12.76 -19.29 -23.85
C GLU A 326 -14.00 -19.25 -24.74
N GLU A 327 -15.18 -19.05 -24.16
CA GLU A 327 -16.45 -18.90 -24.88
C GLU A 327 -16.40 -17.72 -25.86
N VAL A 328 -16.00 -16.54 -25.40
CA VAL A 328 -15.92 -15.33 -26.24
C VAL A 328 -14.89 -15.49 -27.38
N ILE A 329 -13.76 -16.15 -27.10
CA ILE A 329 -12.76 -16.43 -28.15
C ILE A 329 -13.35 -17.37 -29.21
N GLN A 330 -14.11 -18.38 -28.80
CA GLN A 330 -14.71 -19.35 -29.72
C GLN A 330 -15.80 -18.70 -30.59
N GLU A 331 -16.65 -17.84 -30.00
CA GLU A 331 -17.67 -17.09 -30.72
C GLU A 331 -17.06 -16.19 -31.80
N ARG A 332 -15.97 -15.46 -31.47
CA ARG A 332 -15.29 -14.59 -32.44
C ARG A 332 -14.65 -15.36 -33.59
N LYS A 333 -14.16 -16.58 -33.35
CA LYS A 333 -13.65 -17.45 -34.42
C LYS A 333 -14.78 -17.88 -35.35
N GLY A 334 -15.90 -18.37 -34.80
CA GLY A 334 -17.05 -18.78 -35.60
C GLY A 334 -17.60 -17.64 -36.47
N LEU A 335 -17.62 -16.41 -35.97
CA LEU A 335 -18.02 -15.24 -36.76
C LEU A 335 -17.03 -14.91 -37.89
N ALA A 336 -15.72 -14.96 -37.62
CA ALA A 336 -14.70 -14.74 -38.64
C ALA A 336 -14.78 -15.76 -39.78
N ASP A 337 -15.06 -17.03 -39.44
CA ASP A 337 -15.22 -18.11 -40.41
C ASP A 337 -16.48 -17.93 -41.28
N ILE A 338 -17.57 -17.37 -40.72
CA ILE A 338 -18.79 -17.03 -41.47
C ILE A 338 -18.60 -15.82 -42.38
N THR A 339 -17.82 -14.81 -41.96
CA THR A 339 -17.58 -13.60 -42.77
C THR A 339 -16.57 -13.79 -43.90
N ASN A 340 -15.76 -14.85 -43.83
CA ASN A 340 -14.75 -15.19 -44.84
C ASN A 340 -15.20 -16.32 -45.80
N ALA A 341 -16.40 -16.86 -45.62
CA ALA A 341 -17.04 -17.88 -46.48
C ALA A 341 -18.05 -17.23 -47.43
#